data_AF-A0A1Q3WGU7-F1
#
_entry.id   AF-A0A1Q3WGU7-F1
#
_cell.length_a   1.000
_cell.length_b   1.000
_cell.length_c   1.000
_cell.angle_alpha   90.00
_cell.angle_beta   90.00
_cell.angle_gamma   90.00
#
_symmetry.space_group_name_H-M   'P 1'
#
loop_
_entity.id
_entity.type
_entity.pdbx_description
1 polymer ?
#
loop_
_entity_poly.entity_id
_entity_poly.type
_entity_poly.pdbx_seq_one_letter_code
_entity_poly.pdbx_strand_id
1 'polypeptide(L)'
;MNRFRLLPLLLTGLLACSEPNTNVTPTDPSPDNPSGSAGGLQTEVGAPTGAAISQTIGPDGGTLTTSDGSLKLTIPAGALASSITITAQPVENKAPGGTGTAYALSVVAAQGRLNAEAPLLTEAQLTLTYTADDIDGSAPEALGIAYQDKNGIWQGQRKVKLDQTHKTVTVPIDRLAPYAFYEQFELHTNKRVLAPGEQAQLTVYYQEGAEDNPDVALVPLTPLKIVSASRLVRWTINGVTDGTAQGDNYGNVGQITEDRTQAKASYDAPIREPDTNPVMIGAELDVHPFGRVTVLRSIRVESAARLTVGGATDNNPNVALTIMGNKLMGTLVSASPTARPFVSFIIDDFRGKGTYSFPKDGPNQTTASGASGEGYAHGYYKPYSTEWVSGNILLTITEYSGAGKPIRGTLAGTYYKELTPIAVSARFQGVPSLIP
;
A
#
# COMPACT_ATOMS: atom_id res chain seq x y z
N MET A 1 70.04 -24.01 51.11
CA MET A 1 68.65 -23.51 51.22
C MET A 1 68.67 -22.09 51.77
N ASN A 2 68.35 -21.14 50.90
CA ASN A 2 67.72 -19.85 51.16
C ASN A 2 68.25 -18.85 52.21
N ARG A 3 68.53 -17.65 51.65
CA ARG A 3 68.39 -16.29 52.17
C ARG A 3 69.59 -15.72 52.93
N PHE A 4 70.17 -14.65 52.39
CA PHE A 4 70.05 -13.30 52.96
C PHE A 4 70.74 -12.22 52.08
N ARG A 5 69.99 -11.12 51.89
CA ARG A 5 70.40 -9.69 51.86
C ARG A 5 70.90 -8.96 50.59
N LEU A 6 70.10 -7.92 50.32
CA LEU A 6 70.39 -6.49 50.04
C LEU A 6 70.83 -6.04 48.63
N LEU A 7 69.88 -5.31 47.99
CA LEU A 7 69.94 -3.97 47.32
C LEU A 7 71.09 -3.69 46.30
N PRO A 8 70.98 -2.73 45.34
CA PRO A 8 69.89 -1.78 45.03
C PRO A 8 69.65 -1.47 43.52
N LEU A 9 68.77 -0.48 43.27
CA LEU A 9 68.95 0.65 42.32
C LEU A 9 68.28 0.64 40.90
N LEU A 10 67.62 1.79 40.62
CA LEU A 10 67.14 2.39 39.35
C LEU A 10 65.86 1.75 38.72
N LEU A 11 64.83 2.49 38.27
CA LEU A 11 64.82 3.83 37.67
C LEU A 11 63.37 4.41 37.65
N THR A 12 63.25 5.66 38.15
CA THR A 12 62.41 6.82 37.75
C THR A 12 61.01 6.69 37.12
N GLY A 13 60.10 7.57 37.57
CA GLY A 13 59.06 8.13 36.69
C GLY A 13 57.88 8.81 37.40
N LEU A 14 58.08 10.04 37.85
CA LEU A 14 57.12 11.14 38.15
C LEU A 14 55.60 10.82 38.18
N LEU A 15 55.02 10.93 39.37
CA LEU A 15 53.58 11.14 39.61
C LEU A 15 53.26 12.64 39.47
N ALA A 16 52.35 12.98 38.57
CA ALA A 16 51.53 14.19 38.65
C ALA A 16 50.09 13.80 38.31
N CYS A 17 49.26 13.69 39.35
CA CYS A 17 47.83 13.53 39.25
C CYS A 17 47.19 14.84 38.75
N SER A 18 46.38 14.73 37.69
CA SER A 18 45.25 15.64 37.46
C SER A 18 44.00 14.77 37.36
N GLU A 19 42.91 15.21 37.99
CA GLU A 19 41.69 14.44 38.23
C GLU A 19 41.02 13.94 36.93
N PRO A 20 40.32 12.79 36.97
CA PRO A 20 39.78 12.16 35.77
C PRO A 20 38.44 12.82 35.37
N ASN A 21 38.45 13.52 34.24
CA ASN A 21 37.22 13.84 33.52
C ASN A 21 36.70 12.58 32.82
N THR A 22 35.51 12.16 33.21
CA THR A 22 34.76 11.07 32.59
C THR A 22 34.17 11.47 31.24
N ASN A 23 34.04 10.46 30.39
CA ASN A 23 33.29 10.40 29.12
C ASN A 23 34.06 10.75 27.84
N VAL A 24 34.72 9.71 27.31
CA VAL A 24 34.85 9.55 25.86
C VAL A 24 34.32 8.16 25.50
N THR A 25 33.12 8.09 24.92
CA THR A 25 32.68 6.93 24.15
C THR A 25 33.16 7.08 22.70
N PRO A 26 33.57 5.99 22.02
CA PRO A 26 34.13 6.05 20.67
C PRO A 26 33.11 6.53 19.63
N THR A 27 33.53 7.40 18.72
CA THR A 27 32.76 7.83 17.55
C THR A 27 32.75 6.77 16.47
N ASP A 28 31.56 6.21 16.22
CA ASP A 28 31.21 5.46 14.99
C ASP A 28 30.69 6.48 13.95
N PRO A 29 31.12 6.43 12.66
CA PRO A 29 30.68 7.40 11.67
C PRO A 29 29.28 7.05 11.20
N SER A 30 28.27 7.74 11.75
CA SER A 30 26.92 7.73 11.18
C SER A 30 26.90 8.56 9.89
N PRO A 31 26.27 8.07 8.80
CA PRO A 31 26.14 8.83 7.56
C PRO A 31 25.19 10.01 7.77
N ASP A 32 25.71 11.21 7.50
CA ASP A 32 25.07 12.47 7.11
C ASP A 32 23.61 12.69 7.54
N ASN A 33 23.45 13.29 8.73
CA ASN A 33 22.35 14.21 8.99
C ASN A 33 22.75 15.60 8.45
N PRO A 34 22.09 16.16 7.42
CA PRO A 34 22.27 17.57 7.12
C PRO A 34 21.54 18.39 8.19
N SER A 35 22.29 18.86 9.17
CA SER A 35 21.86 19.95 10.04
C SER A 35 21.89 21.25 9.23
N GLY A 36 20.74 21.93 9.06
CA GLY A 36 20.69 23.19 8.35
C GLY A 36 19.34 23.93 8.38
N SER A 37 19.14 24.72 9.43
CA SER A 37 18.28 25.93 9.51
C SER A 37 16.74 25.78 9.54
N ALA A 38 16.16 26.17 10.69
CA ALA A 38 14.74 26.52 10.88
C ALA A 38 13.68 25.63 10.17
N GLY A 39 13.74 24.33 10.47
CA GLY A 39 12.56 23.47 10.56
C GLY A 39 12.26 22.54 9.38
N GLY A 40 12.31 23.01 8.14
CA GLY A 40 11.78 22.26 6.98
C GLY A 40 12.78 21.37 6.23
N LEU A 41 12.28 20.36 5.51
CA LEU A 41 13.09 19.51 4.62
C LEU A 41 13.34 20.22 3.28
N GLN A 42 14.62 20.42 2.96
CA GLN A 42 15.04 20.93 1.65
C GLN A 42 14.98 19.82 0.59
N THR A 43 14.43 20.14 -0.58
CA THR A 43 14.37 19.25 -1.75
C THR A 43 14.72 20.02 -3.02
N GLU A 44 15.09 19.31 -4.09
CA GLU A 44 15.17 19.89 -5.42
C GLU A 44 13.78 20.16 -6.01
N VAL A 45 13.70 20.97 -7.08
CA VAL A 45 12.46 21.08 -7.86
C VAL A 45 12.24 19.77 -8.60
N GLY A 46 11.00 19.27 -8.60
CA GLY A 46 10.65 18.01 -9.27
C GLY A 46 10.93 18.03 -10.78
N ALA A 47 11.26 16.87 -11.34
CA ALA A 47 11.44 16.71 -12.77
C ALA A 47 10.10 16.90 -13.52
N PRO A 48 10.07 17.47 -14.74
CA PRO A 48 8.86 17.57 -15.54
C PRO A 48 8.22 16.21 -15.83
N THR A 49 6.92 16.09 -15.60
CA THR A 49 6.13 14.85 -15.83
C THR A 49 5.14 14.97 -16.99
N GLY A 50 5.00 16.16 -17.58
CA GLY A 50 4.06 16.44 -18.67
C GLY A 50 4.47 17.65 -19.50
N ALA A 51 3.58 18.11 -20.38
CA ALA A 51 3.80 19.35 -21.15
C ALA A 51 3.37 20.58 -20.34
N ALA A 52 4.12 21.69 -20.46
CA ALA A 52 3.69 22.97 -19.92
C ALA A 52 2.48 23.52 -20.67
N ILE A 53 1.58 24.16 -19.94
CA ILE A 53 0.56 25.06 -20.49
C ILE A 53 0.98 26.50 -20.27
N SER A 54 0.50 27.42 -21.11
CA SER A 54 0.83 28.84 -21.01
C SER A 54 -0.34 29.72 -21.40
N GLN A 55 -0.47 30.87 -20.73
CA GLN A 55 -1.47 31.88 -21.04
C GLN A 55 -0.90 33.28 -20.78
N THR A 56 -1.10 34.20 -21.70
CA THR A 56 -0.82 35.62 -21.48
C THR A 56 -1.96 36.25 -20.70
N ILE A 57 -1.65 36.80 -19.52
CA ILE A 57 -2.63 37.42 -18.61
C ILE A 57 -2.21 38.86 -18.36
N GLY A 58 -3.14 39.79 -18.53
CA GLY A 58 -2.94 41.23 -18.37
C GLY A 58 -3.44 41.80 -17.04
N PRO A 59 -3.39 43.13 -16.88
CA PRO A 59 -3.94 43.83 -15.71
C PRO A 59 -5.43 43.58 -15.47
N ASP A 60 -6.20 43.22 -16.51
CA ASP A 60 -7.63 42.88 -16.39
C ASP A 60 -7.88 41.53 -15.69
N GLY A 61 -6.82 40.78 -15.38
CA GLY A 61 -6.90 39.45 -14.79
C GLY A 61 -7.15 38.37 -15.84
N GLY A 62 -7.33 37.14 -15.36
CA GLY A 62 -7.55 35.99 -16.23
C GLY A 62 -7.39 34.65 -15.51
N THR A 63 -7.48 33.57 -16.28
CA THR A 63 -7.37 32.21 -15.77
C THR A 63 -6.42 31.37 -16.62
N LEU A 64 -5.64 30.52 -15.95
CA LEU A 64 -4.88 29.44 -16.56
C LEU A 64 -5.42 28.12 -16.02
N THR A 65 -5.79 27.18 -16.88
CA THR A 65 -6.40 25.90 -16.47
C THR A 65 -5.83 24.77 -17.33
N THR A 66 -5.50 23.65 -16.70
CA THR A 66 -5.08 22.45 -17.42
C THR A 66 -6.26 21.82 -18.15
N SER A 67 -6.00 21.16 -19.28
CA SER A 67 -7.06 20.57 -20.11
C SER A 67 -7.86 19.48 -19.39
N ASP A 68 -7.25 18.84 -18.39
CA ASP A 68 -7.87 17.83 -17.52
C ASP A 68 -8.56 18.43 -16.28
N GLY A 69 -8.43 19.74 -16.04
CA GLY A 69 -8.99 20.42 -14.88
C GLY A 69 -8.25 20.15 -13.56
N SER A 70 -7.09 19.49 -13.58
CA SER A 70 -6.31 19.19 -12.38
C SER A 70 -5.74 20.44 -11.69
N LEU A 71 -5.47 21.51 -12.44
CA LEU A 71 -5.06 22.82 -11.93
C LEU A 71 -5.87 23.94 -12.55
N LYS A 72 -6.29 24.89 -11.71
CA LYS A 72 -6.83 26.20 -12.13
C LYS A 72 -6.18 27.31 -11.32
N LEU A 73 -5.51 28.22 -12.01
CA LEU A 73 -5.00 29.48 -11.47
C LEU A 73 -5.91 30.63 -11.91
N THR A 74 -6.46 31.37 -10.96
CA THR A 74 -7.30 32.55 -11.22
C THR A 74 -6.60 33.79 -10.70
N ILE A 75 -6.27 34.70 -11.61
CA ILE A 75 -5.59 35.96 -11.32
C ILE A 75 -6.62 37.08 -11.41
N PRO A 76 -6.90 37.81 -10.31
CA PRO A 76 -7.87 38.88 -10.33
C PRO A 76 -7.34 40.10 -11.10
N ALA A 77 -8.25 40.98 -11.51
CA ALA A 77 -7.88 42.28 -12.05
C ALA A 77 -7.02 43.05 -11.05
N GLY A 78 -5.98 43.74 -11.53
CA GLY A 78 -5.03 44.49 -10.73
C GLY A 78 -3.89 43.66 -10.11
N ALA A 79 -3.93 42.32 -10.17
CA ALA A 79 -2.83 41.50 -9.64
C ALA A 79 -1.54 41.57 -10.47
N LEU A 80 -1.62 41.99 -11.73
CA LEU A 80 -0.47 42.18 -12.63
C LEU A 80 -0.41 43.63 -13.11
N ALA A 81 0.81 44.21 -13.12
CA ALA A 81 1.04 45.57 -13.62
C ALA A 81 1.01 45.67 -15.16
N SER A 82 1.25 44.55 -15.84
CA SER A 82 1.31 44.47 -17.31
C SER A 82 1.01 43.05 -17.78
N SER A 83 0.83 42.85 -19.09
CA SER A 83 0.63 41.53 -19.68
C SER A 83 1.88 40.66 -19.58
N ILE A 84 1.73 39.49 -18.95
CA ILE A 84 2.82 38.53 -18.74
C ILE A 84 2.32 37.13 -19.15
N THR A 85 3.19 36.35 -19.81
CA THR A 85 2.91 34.94 -20.13
C THR A 85 3.24 34.07 -18.93
N ILE A 86 2.21 33.49 -18.32
CA ILE A 86 2.31 32.60 -17.18
C ILE A 86 2.25 31.16 -17.68
N THR A 87 3.07 30.32 -17.08
CA THR A 87 3.21 28.91 -17.39
C THR A 87 2.89 28.04 -16.18
N ALA A 88 2.30 26.88 -16.42
CA ALA A 88 2.17 25.82 -15.42
C ALA A 88 2.73 24.53 -16.02
N GLN A 89 3.77 23.99 -15.40
CA GLN A 89 4.46 22.77 -15.81
C GLN A 89 4.20 21.67 -14.77
N PRO A 90 3.54 20.55 -15.14
CA PRO A 90 3.48 19.37 -14.28
C PRO A 90 4.89 18.87 -13.95
N VAL A 91 5.16 18.63 -12.68
CA VAL A 91 6.43 18.13 -12.15
C VAL A 91 6.21 17.05 -11.09
N GLU A 92 7.24 16.26 -10.80
CA GLU A 92 7.24 15.33 -9.67
C GLU A 92 6.95 16.05 -8.35
N ASN A 93 6.10 15.47 -7.51
CA ASN A 93 5.86 15.99 -6.17
C ASN A 93 6.99 15.56 -5.23
N LYS A 94 7.77 16.55 -4.76
CA LYS A 94 8.86 16.37 -3.80
C LYS A 94 8.50 16.89 -2.40
N ALA A 95 7.26 17.34 -2.18
CA ALA A 95 6.82 17.80 -0.86
C ALA A 95 6.88 16.63 0.14
N PRO A 96 7.33 16.85 1.38
CA PRO A 96 7.22 15.84 2.42
C PRO A 96 5.75 15.54 2.75
N GLY A 97 5.32 14.28 2.59
CA GLY A 97 3.90 13.89 2.61
C GLY A 97 3.16 14.25 1.31
N GLY A 98 3.89 14.51 0.22
CA GLY A 98 3.32 14.89 -1.05
C GLY A 98 2.50 13.78 -1.69
N THR A 99 1.33 14.14 -2.21
CA THR A 99 0.46 13.26 -2.99
C THR A 99 0.12 13.90 -4.34
N GLY A 100 -0.22 13.08 -5.34
CA GLY A 100 -0.54 13.54 -6.68
C GLY A 100 0.59 14.31 -7.41
N THR A 101 0.20 15.09 -8.40
CA THR A 101 1.12 15.86 -9.25
C THR A 101 1.37 17.26 -8.68
N ALA A 102 2.62 17.72 -8.72
CA ALA A 102 2.98 19.10 -8.42
C ALA A 102 3.01 19.95 -9.70
N TYR A 103 2.86 21.26 -9.56
CA TYR A 103 2.86 22.20 -10.67
C TYR A 103 3.85 23.33 -10.43
N ALA A 104 4.87 23.42 -11.27
CA ALA A 104 5.80 24.53 -11.31
C ALA A 104 5.14 25.71 -12.04
N LEU A 105 4.71 26.72 -11.29
CA LEU A 105 4.19 27.97 -11.83
C LEU A 105 5.34 28.96 -12.05
N SER A 106 5.45 29.51 -13.24
CA SER A 106 6.49 30.51 -13.56
C SER A 106 6.04 31.44 -14.67
N VAL A 107 6.78 32.53 -14.90
CA VAL A 107 6.58 33.39 -16.07
C VAL A 107 7.66 33.16 -17.12
N VAL A 108 7.29 33.35 -18.39
CA VAL A 108 8.26 33.50 -19.48
C VAL A 108 8.74 34.94 -19.47
N ALA A 109 10.01 35.17 -19.11
CA ALA A 109 10.61 36.50 -19.24
C ALA A 109 10.69 36.91 -20.73
N ALA A 110 10.71 38.22 -21.01
CA ALA A 110 10.75 38.77 -22.37
C ALA A 110 11.93 38.26 -23.25
N GLN A 111 12.94 37.60 -22.68
CA GLN A 111 14.02 36.92 -23.40
C GLN A 111 13.92 35.38 -23.41
N GLY A 112 12.73 34.81 -23.20
CA GLY A 112 12.50 33.35 -23.26
C GLY A 112 13.07 32.55 -22.08
N ARG A 113 13.47 33.22 -20.99
CA ARG A 113 13.90 32.54 -19.76
C ARG A 113 12.68 32.24 -18.91
N LEU A 114 12.41 30.95 -18.68
CA LEU A 114 11.58 30.50 -17.57
C LEU A 114 12.29 30.91 -16.26
N ASN A 115 11.54 31.21 -15.19
CA ASN A 115 12.02 31.43 -13.81
C ASN A 115 12.20 32.90 -13.32
N ALA A 116 11.48 33.88 -13.88
CA ALA A 116 11.39 35.18 -13.21
C ALA A 116 10.25 35.16 -12.16
N GLU A 117 10.50 35.68 -10.95
CA GLU A 117 9.42 36.00 -10.01
C GLU A 117 8.64 37.20 -10.58
N ALA A 118 7.38 36.99 -10.95
CA ALA A 118 6.47 38.11 -11.16
C ALA A 118 5.78 38.39 -9.81
N PRO A 119 5.99 39.56 -9.19
CA PRO A 119 5.26 39.89 -7.97
C PRO A 119 3.77 40.01 -8.31
N LEU A 120 2.94 39.23 -7.65
CA LEU A 120 1.50 39.44 -7.67
C LEU A 120 1.20 40.62 -6.75
N LEU A 121 0.60 41.69 -7.30
CA LEU A 121 0.22 42.88 -6.53
C LEU A 121 -0.98 42.62 -5.62
N THR A 122 -1.72 41.56 -5.89
CA THR A 122 -2.89 41.10 -5.13
C THR A 122 -2.93 39.59 -5.22
N GLU A 123 -3.42 38.91 -4.17
CA GLU A 123 -3.48 37.45 -4.12
C GLU A 123 -4.26 36.86 -5.30
N ALA A 124 -3.66 35.88 -5.97
CA ALA A 124 -4.34 35.01 -6.92
C ALA A 124 -4.91 33.79 -6.19
N GLN A 125 -5.79 33.03 -6.85
CA GLN A 125 -6.34 31.80 -6.30
C GLN A 125 -5.82 30.59 -7.08
N LEU A 126 -5.19 29.66 -6.37
CA LEU A 126 -4.80 28.36 -6.90
C LEU A 126 -5.79 27.30 -6.43
N THR A 127 -6.43 26.64 -7.38
CA THR A 127 -7.30 25.49 -7.15
C THR A 127 -6.65 24.25 -7.74
N LEU A 128 -6.47 23.22 -6.92
CA LEU A 128 -6.05 21.89 -7.35
C LEU A 128 -7.22 20.90 -7.18
N THR A 129 -7.38 19.98 -8.11
CA THR A 129 -8.40 18.92 -8.07
C THR A 129 -7.75 17.61 -7.62
N TYR A 130 -8.37 16.92 -6.64
CA TYR A 130 -7.88 15.64 -6.12
C TYR A 130 -8.74 14.47 -6.61
N THR A 131 -8.12 13.30 -6.75
CA THR A 131 -8.74 12.03 -7.12
C THR A 131 -8.87 11.12 -5.89
N ALA A 132 -9.47 9.93 -6.07
CA ALA A 132 -9.50 8.93 -5.00
C ALA A 132 -8.10 8.38 -4.68
N ASP A 133 -7.23 8.30 -5.69
CA ASP A 133 -5.86 7.79 -5.53
C ASP A 133 -5.00 8.79 -4.74
N ASP A 134 -5.24 10.09 -4.92
CA ASP A 134 -4.52 11.16 -4.20
C ASP A 134 -4.80 11.17 -2.69
N ILE A 135 -5.84 10.48 -2.23
CA ILE A 135 -6.22 10.35 -0.82
C ILE A 135 -6.25 8.89 -0.34
N ASP A 136 -5.68 7.95 -1.11
CA ASP A 136 -5.56 6.57 -0.63
C ASP A 136 -4.57 6.53 0.54
N GLY A 137 -5.07 6.17 1.71
CA GLY A 137 -4.34 6.28 2.97
C GLY A 137 -4.66 7.52 3.77
N SER A 138 -5.47 8.45 3.28
CA SER A 138 -5.71 9.72 3.97
C SER A 138 -7.21 10.05 3.97
N ALA A 139 -7.53 11.34 4.05
CA ALA A 139 -8.86 11.90 3.99
C ALA A 139 -8.80 13.26 3.27
N PRO A 140 -9.86 13.68 2.57
CA PRO A 140 -9.89 15.01 1.95
C PRO A 140 -9.62 16.15 2.94
N GLU A 141 -10.06 16.01 4.19
CA GLU A 141 -9.86 16.97 5.28
C GLU A 141 -8.39 17.08 5.72
N ALA A 142 -7.57 16.07 5.41
CA ALA A 142 -6.15 16.08 5.69
C ALA A 142 -5.31 16.66 4.54
N LEU A 143 -5.91 16.98 3.39
CA LEU A 143 -5.20 17.59 2.26
C LEU A 143 -4.86 19.06 2.54
N GLY A 144 -3.59 19.40 2.39
CA GLY A 144 -3.10 20.77 2.30
C GLY A 144 -2.46 21.05 0.94
N ILE A 145 -2.22 22.32 0.64
CA ILE A 145 -1.38 22.74 -0.50
C ILE A 145 -0.12 23.36 0.06
N ALA A 146 1.04 22.95 -0.45
CA ALA A 146 2.33 23.54 -0.11
C ALA A 146 2.96 24.19 -1.33
N TYR A 147 3.84 25.17 -1.10
CA TYR A 147 4.70 25.71 -2.13
C TYR A 147 6.17 25.52 -1.78
N GLN A 148 7.02 25.31 -2.77
CA GLN A 148 8.46 25.24 -2.57
C GLN A 148 9.07 26.64 -2.68
N ASP A 149 9.75 27.08 -1.63
CA ASP A 149 10.45 28.36 -1.62
C ASP A 149 11.80 28.29 -2.37
N LYS A 150 12.45 29.45 -2.53
CA LYS A 150 13.75 29.56 -3.21
C LYS A 150 14.90 28.78 -2.56
N ASN A 151 14.75 28.40 -1.29
CA ASN A 151 15.72 27.57 -0.58
C ASN A 151 15.43 26.08 -0.79
N GLY A 152 14.37 25.71 -1.52
CA GLY A 152 13.94 24.33 -1.73
C GLY A 152 13.09 23.77 -0.58
N ILE A 153 12.67 24.61 0.37
CA ILE A 153 11.84 24.20 1.52
C ILE A 153 10.37 24.33 1.15
N TRP A 154 9.60 23.28 1.42
CA TRP A 154 8.15 23.30 1.22
C TRP A 154 7.44 23.98 2.38
N GLN A 155 6.63 24.98 2.07
CA GLN A 155 5.81 25.74 3.01
C GLN A 155 4.35 25.31 2.84
N GLY A 156 3.85 24.49 3.76
CA GLY A 156 2.47 24.02 3.81
C GLY A 156 1.51 25.12 4.23
N GLN A 157 0.49 25.36 3.42
CA GLN A 157 -0.60 26.28 3.72
C GLN A 157 -1.67 25.58 4.56
N ARG A 158 -2.00 26.15 5.73
CA ARG A 158 -3.02 25.58 6.61
C ARG A 158 -4.44 26.05 6.29
N LYS A 159 -4.57 27.29 5.79
CA LYS A 159 -5.88 27.87 5.44
C LYS A 159 -6.24 27.50 4.01
N VAL A 160 -6.86 26.34 3.87
CA VAL A 160 -7.36 25.86 2.58
C VAL A 160 -8.88 25.90 2.53
N LYS A 161 -9.43 26.13 1.34
CA LYS A 161 -10.86 25.94 1.08
C LYS A 161 -11.05 24.58 0.41
N LEU A 162 -11.48 23.59 1.18
CA LEU A 162 -11.86 22.27 0.70
C LEU A 162 -13.30 22.27 0.16
N ASP A 163 -13.48 21.74 -1.05
CA ASP A 163 -14.78 21.44 -1.65
C ASP A 163 -14.83 19.96 -2.01
N GLN A 164 -15.46 19.16 -1.15
CA GLN A 164 -15.56 17.70 -1.34
C GLN A 164 -16.55 17.31 -2.45
N THR A 165 -17.45 18.21 -2.85
CA THR A 165 -18.43 17.94 -3.93
C THR A 165 -17.74 18.00 -5.28
N HIS A 166 -16.94 19.05 -5.49
CA HIS A 166 -16.16 19.23 -6.72
C HIS A 166 -14.76 18.62 -6.65
N LYS A 167 -14.40 18.04 -5.48
CA LYS A 167 -13.08 17.45 -5.19
C LYS A 167 -11.92 18.41 -5.43
N THR A 168 -12.04 19.62 -4.89
CA THR A 168 -11.00 20.64 -5.05
C THR A 168 -10.52 21.20 -3.72
N VAL A 169 -9.28 21.65 -3.70
CA VAL A 169 -8.71 22.45 -2.61
C VAL A 169 -8.22 23.76 -3.22
N THR A 170 -8.61 24.88 -2.62
CA THR A 170 -8.22 26.21 -3.09
C THR A 170 -7.44 26.96 -2.02
N VAL A 171 -6.37 27.62 -2.43
CA VAL A 171 -5.55 28.49 -1.58
C VAL A 171 -5.25 29.84 -2.25
N PRO A 172 -5.16 30.93 -1.47
CA PRO A 172 -4.59 32.17 -1.98
C PRO A 172 -3.09 31.99 -2.23
N ILE A 173 -2.58 32.64 -3.27
CA ILE A 173 -1.15 32.68 -3.57
C ILE A 173 -0.71 34.12 -3.85
N ASP A 174 0.46 34.49 -3.35
CA ASP A 174 1.10 35.80 -3.52
C ASP A 174 2.33 35.74 -4.44
N ARG A 175 2.68 34.53 -4.91
CA ARG A 175 3.87 34.24 -5.71
C ARG A 175 3.62 33.11 -6.69
N LEU A 176 4.47 33.02 -7.70
CA LEU A 176 4.56 31.87 -8.57
C LEU A 176 5.74 31.02 -8.11
N ALA A 177 5.48 29.73 -7.90
CA ALA A 177 6.41 28.75 -7.35
C ALA A 177 5.94 27.34 -7.77
N PRO A 178 6.71 26.28 -7.47
CA PRO A 178 6.17 24.94 -7.40
C PRO A 178 5.12 24.84 -6.30
N TYR A 179 3.93 24.34 -6.64
CA TYR A 179 2.85 24.03 -5.71
C TYR A 179 2.48 22.56 -5.79
N ALA A 180 2.10 21.96 -4.67
CA ALA A 180 1.72 20.55 -4.61
C ALA A 180 0.73 20.28 -3.48
N PHE A 181 -0.02 19.19 -3.62
CA PHE A 181 -0.72 18.61 -2.48
C PHE A 181 0.26 17.98 -1.49
N TYR A 182 -0.09 18.03 -0.22
CA TYR A 182 0.50 17.19 0.82
C TYR A 182 -0.58 16.72 1.80
N GLU A 183 -0.35 15.58 2.43
CA GLU A 183 -1.25 15.00 3.42
C GLU A 183 -0.76 15.30 4.83
N GLN A 184 -1.64 15.85 5.68
CA GLN A 184 -1.33 16.12 7.09
C GLN A 184 -1.31 14.83 7.92
N PHE A 185 -2.10 13.83 7.54
CA PHE A 185 -2.20 12.53 8.17
C PHE A 185 -2.30 11.46 7.09
N GLU A 186 -1.58 10.37 7.26
CA GLU A 186 -1.57 9.27 6.29
C GLU A 186 -1.42 7.93 7.01
N LEU A 187 -2.18 6.93 6.58
CA LEU A 187 -2.12 5.54 7.02
C LEU A 187 -1.35 4.74 5.99
N HIS A 188 -0.14 4.30 6.34
CA HIS A 188 0.67 3.44 5.49
C HIS A 188 0.46 1.97 5.82
N THR A 189 0.61 1.14 4.79
CA THR A 189 0.68 -0.32 4.93
C THR A 189 1.88 -0.85 4.17
N ASN A 190 2.56 -1.86 4.72
CA ASN A 190 3.65 -2.54 4.02
C ASN A 190 3.15 -3.48 2.90
N LYS A 191 1.87 -3.87 2.91
CA LYS A 191 1.24 -4.76 1.92
C LYS A 191 -0.18 -4.32 1.62
N ARG A 192 -0.53 -4.25 0.33
CA ARG A 192 -1.89 -3.93 -0.16
C ARG A 192 -2.65 -5.14 -0.70
N VAL A 193 -1.96 -6.25 -0.91
CA VAL A 193 -2.56 -7.54 -1.29
C VAL A 193 -2.01 -8.59 -0.32
N LEU A 194 -2.91 -9.30 0.34
CA LEU A 194 -2.61 -10.32 1.32
C LEU A 194 -3.20 -11.66 0.89
N ALA A 195 -2.50 -12.76 1.18
CA ALA A 195 -3.13 -14.06 1.22
C ALA A 195 -3.99 -14.20 2.50
N PRO A 196 -4.99 -15.10 2.52
CA PRO A 196 -5.73 -15.40 3.74
C PRO A 196 -4.80 -15.80 4.89
N GLY A 197 -5.02 -15.24 6.08
CA GLY A 197 -4.19 -15.43 7.28
C GLY A 197 -2.85 -14.70 7.27
N GLU A 198 -2.52 -13.94 6.23
CA GLU A 198 -1.31 -13.11 6.19
C GLU A 198 -1.50 -11.80 6.96
N GLN A 199 -0.39 -11.20 7.40
CA GLN A 199 -0.37 -9.94 8.12
C GLN A 199 0.14 -8.77 7.26
N ALA A 200 -0.47 -7.60 7.48
CA ALA A 200 0.06 -6.30 7.07
C ALA A 200 0.39 -5.43 8.30
N GLN A 201 1.50 -4.70 8.22
CA GLN A 201 1.88 -3.70 9.21
C GLN A 201 1.30 -2.35 8.80
N LEU A 202 0.60 -1.73 9.74
CA LEU A 202 -0.08 -0.45 9.61
C LEU A 202 0.68 0.60 10.43
N THR A 203 0.84 1.80 9.88
CA THR A 203 1.45 2.92 10.61
C THR A 203 0.80 4.22 10.18
N VAL A 204 0.32 5.00 11.15
CA VAL A 204 -0.19 6.34 10.88
C VAL A 204 0.93 7.36 11.06
N TYR A 205 1.19 8.12 10.01
CA TYR A 205 2.09 9.26 10.03
C TYR A 205 1.34 10.58 10.02
N TYR A 206 2.02 11.63 10.42
CA TYR A 206 1.55 13.00 10.32
C TYR A 206 2.67 13.96 9.93
N GLN A 207 2.28 15.09 9.35
CA GLN A 207 3.17 16.23 9.21
C GLN A 207 3.37 16.94 10.54
N GLU A 208 4.60 16.95 11.03
CA GLU A 208 4.94 17.76 12.18
C GLU A 208 5.18 19.20 11.74
N GLY A 209 4.56 20.13 12.46
CA GLY A 209 4.61 21.54 12.12
C GLY A 209 3.39 22.28 12.62
N ALA A 210 3.24 22.28 13.94
CA ALA A 210 2.33 23.10 14.73
C ALA A 210 2.44 22.55 16.16
N GLU A 211 3.06 23.26 17.08
CA GLU A 211 2.50 23.22 18.42
C GLU A 211 1.32 24.20 18.40
N ASP A 212 0.11 23.63 18.27
CA ASP A 212 -1.16 24.11 18.81
C ASP A 212 -1.76 25.47 18.38
N ASN A 213 -1.13 26.23 17.49
CA ASN A 213 -1.65 27.55 17.10
C ASN A 213 -2.34 27.55 15.71
N PRO A 214 -3.68 27.70 15.63
CA PRO A 214 -4.42 27.79 14.36
C PRO A 214 -4.14 29.08 13.57
N ASP A 215 -3.44 30.07 14.16
CA ASP A 215 -3.17 31.37 13.54
C ASP A 215 -1.97 31.38 12.59
N VAL A 216 -1.14 30.33 12.59
CA VAL A 216 0.02 30.21 11.68
C VAL A 216 -0.45 29.77 10.29
N ALA A 217 -0.34 30.67 9.31
CA ALA A 217 -0.81 30.42 7.94
C ALA A 217 0.10 29.47 7.13
N LEU A 218 1.41 29.53 7.37
CA LEU A 218 2.44 28.77 6.66
C LEU A 218 3.33 28.00 7.62
N VAL A 219 3.57 26.73 7.31
CA VAL A 219 4.39 25.83 8.12
C VAL A 219 5.43 25.14 7.24
N PRO A 220 6.72 25.17 7.60
CA PRO A 220 7.72 24.40 6.87
C PRO A 220 7.46 22.90 7.05
N LEU A 221 7.34 22.16 5.94
CA LEU A 221 7.12 20.73 5.95
C LEU A 221 8.38 19.96 6.32
N THR A 222 8.25 18.95 7.16
CA THR A 222 9.36 18.15 7.71
C THR A 222 9.26 16.69 7.27
N PRO A 223 10.24 15.81 7.51
CA PRO A 223 9.99 14.37 7.35
C PRO A 223 8.82 13.92 8.24
N LEU A 224 7.94 13.10 7.69
CA LEU A 224 6.73 12.64 8.37
C LEU A 224 7.08 11.88 9.66
N LYS A 225 6.29 12.13 10.71
CA LYS A 225 6.46 11.50 12.02
C LYS A 225 5.33 10.54 12.31
N ILE A 226 5.60 9.55 13.15
CA ILE A 226 4.58 8.57 13.56
C ILE A 226 3.68 9.20 14.61
N VAL A 227 2.37 9.09 14.42
CA VAL A 227 1.38 9.61 15.37
C VAL A 227 1.51 8.89 16.72
N SER A 228 1.45 9.64 17.82
CA SER A 228 1.36 9.07 19.18
C SER A 228 0.07 8.28 19.35
N ALA A 229 0.12 7.13 20.04
CA ALA A 229 -1.08 6.36 20.35
C ALA A 229 -2.13 7.18 21.13
N SER A 230 -1.71 8.21 21.88
CA SER A 230 -2.64 9.10 22.60
C SER A 230 -3.56 9.93 21.70
N ARG A 231 -3.23 10.08 20.41
CA ARG A 231 -4.05 10.77 19.42
C ARG A 231 -4.90 9.83 18.59
N LEU A 232 -4.68 8.52 18.70
CA LEU A 232 -5.46 7.50 18.01
C LEU A 232 -6.70 7.19 18.86
N VAL A 233 -7.88 7.42 18.31
CA VAL A 233 -9.17 7.15 18.98
C VAL A 233 -9.52 5.67 18.87
N ARG A 234 -9.41 5.10 17.66
CA ARG A 234 -9.69 3.69 17.37
C ARG A 234 -9.18 3.30 15.98
N TRP A 235 -8.96 2.00 15.80
CA TRP A 235 -8.92 1.37 14.49
C TRP A 235 -10.30 0.84 14.09
N THR A 236 -10.53 0.75 12.77
CA THR A 236 -11.75 0.22 12.19
C THR A 236 -11.45 -0.69 11.00
N ILE A 237 -12.29 -1.69 10.79
CA ILE A 237 -12.33 -2.53 9.59
C ILE A 237 -13.72 -2.35 8.97
N ASN A 238 -13.78 -1.91 7.72
CA ASN A 238 -15.03 -1.59 7.00
C ASN A 238 -15.95 -0.62 7.79
N GLY A 239 -15.33 0.33 8.51
CA GLY A 239 -16.04 1.34 9.32
C GLY A 239 -16.56 0.84 10.67
N VAL A 240 -16.34 -0.44 11.01
CA VAL A 240 -16.69 -1.00 12.32
C VAL A 240 -15.46 -0.99 13.22
N THR A 241 -15.61 -0.54 14.47
CA THR A 241 -14.51 -0.56 15.45
C THR A 241 -14.04 -1.99 15.70
N ASP A 242 -12.75 -2.24 15.50
CA ASP A 242 -12.11 -3.49 15.90
C ASP A 242 -12.16 -3.65 17.44
N GLY A 243 -12.26 -4.88 17.95
CA GLY A 243 -12.40 -5.12 19.40
C GLY A 243 -13.83 -4.94 19.95
N THR A 244 -14.84 -4.83 19.09
CA THR A 244 -16.26 -4.83 19.47
C THR A 244 -16.95 -6.08 18.94
N ALA A 245 -18.00 -6.58 19.61
CA ALA A 245 -18.68 -7.82 19.21
C ALA A 245 -19.15 -7.87 17.73
N GLN A 246 -19.30 -6.72 17.08
CA GLN A 246 -19.63 -6.58 15.65
C GLN A 246 -18.38 -6.48 14.74
N GLY A 247 -17.25 -5.99 15.26
CA GLY A 247 -15.94 -5.93 14.58
C GLY A 247 -15.05 -7.17 14.79
N ASP A 248 -15.31 -7.97 15.83
CA ASP A 248 -14.48 -9.12 16.26
C ASP A 248 -14.60 -10.36 15.34
N ASN A 249 -15.13 -10.24 14.13
CA ASN A 249 -15.32 -11.37 13.23
C ASN A 249 -14.04 -11.69 12.45
N TYR A 250 -13.04 -12.25 13.14
CA TYR A 250 -11.80 -12.73 12.54
C TYR A 250 -12.03 -13.67 11.34
N GLY A 251 -13.12 -14.45 11.37
CA GLY A 251 -13.48 -15.37 10.30
C GLY A 251 -13.92 -14.69 9.00
N ASN A 252 -14.49 -13.47 9.08
CA ASN A 252 -14.98 -12.74 7.92
C ASN A 252 -14.08 -11.59 7.51
N VAL A 253 -13.68 -10.71 8.44
CA VAL A 253 -13.02 -9.44 8.09
C VAL A 253 -11.58 -9.32 8.58
N GLY A 254 -11.13 -10.28 9.41
CA GLY A 254 -9.82 -10.25 10.05
C GLY A 254 -9.86 -9.55 11.41
N GLN A 255 -8.70 -9.16 11.93
CA GLN A 255 -8.56 -8.50 13.24
C GLN A 255 -7.39 -7.52 13.20
N ILE A 256 -7.45 -6.48 14.04
CA ILE A 256 -6.33 -5.57 14.28
C ILE A 256 -5.69 -5.83 15.64
N THR A 257 -4.36 -5.83 15.68
CA THR A 257 -3.57 -5.87 16.92
C THR A 257 -2.77 -4.58 17.04
N GLU A 258 -3.16 -3.73 18.00
CA GLU A 258 -2.62 -2.39 18.18
C GLU A 258 -1.31 -2.34 18.98
N ASP A 259 -0.42 -1.41 18.61
CA ASP A 259 0.66 -0.93 19.46
C ASP A 259 0.10 0.16 20.40
N ARG A 260 0.41 0.09 21.69
CA ARG A 260 -0.11 1.03 22.71
C ARG A 260 0.74 2.29 22.89
N THR A 261 1.85 2.42 22.18
CA THR A 261 2.81 3.52 22.31
C THR A 261 2.75 4.48 21.12
N GLN A 262 2.58 3.93 19.92
CA GLN A 262 2.47 4.69 18.67
C GLN A 262 1.22 4.22 17.92
N ALA A 263 0.72 5.04 16.98
CA ALA A 263 -0.37 4.67 16.08
C ALA A 263 0.09 3.65 15.02
N LYS A 264 0.47 2.47 15.51
CA LYS A 264 0.87 1.29 14.74
C LYS A 264 -0.07 0.15 15.06
N ALA A 265 -0.23 -0.73 14.09
CA ALA A 265 -1.01 -1.94 14.26
C ALA A 265 -0.54 -3.02 13.30
N SER A 266 -0.84 -4.27 13.62
CA SER A 266 -0.85 -5.37 12.66
C SER A 266 -2.30 -5.65 12.26
N TYR A 267 -2.58 -5.71 10.97
CA TYR A 267 -3.83 -6.27 10.46
C TYR A 267 -3.60 -7.74 10.09
N ASP A 268 -4.32 -8.63 10.75
CA ASP A 268 -4.38 -10.05 10.46
C ASP A 268 -5.53 -10.31 9.49
N ALA A 269 -5.20 -10.66 8.23
CA ALA A 269 -6.22 -11.01 7.25
C ALA A 269 -7.02 -12.23 7.72
N PRO A 270 -8.33 -12.29 7.42
CA PRO A 270 -9.13 -13.48 7.69
C PRO A 270 -8.54 -14.72 7.01
N ILE A 271 -8.83 -15.90 7.56
CA ILE A 271 -8.41 -17.19 6.97
C ILE A 271 -9.13 -17.51 5.63
N ARG A 272 -9.99 -16.60 5.16
CA ARG A 272 -10.75 -16.66 3.92
C ARG A 272 -10.77 -15.30 3.24
N GLU A 273 -11.15 -15.24 1.96
CA GLU A 273 -11.52 -13.94 1.37
C GLU A 273 -12.74 -13.36 2.12
N PRO A 274 -12.70 -12.08 2.50
CA PRO A 274 -13.81 -11.41 3.18
C PRO A 274 -14.99 -11.17 2.23
N ASP A 275 -16.21 -11.15 2.76
CA ASP A 275 -17.42 -10.85 1.97
C ASP A 275 -17.33 -9.49 1.25
N THR A 276 -16.76 -8.49 1.94
CA THR A 276 -16.44 -7.18 1.39
C THR A 276 -14.93 -7.08 1.15
N ASN A 277 -14.53 -7.06 -0.12
CA ASN A 277 -13.12 -7.10 -0.54
C ASN A 277 -12.90 -6.09 -1.71
N PRO A 278 -11.98 -5.11 -1.60
CA PRO A 278 -11.01 -4.90 -0.52
C PRO A 278 -11.65 -4.53 0.81
N VAL A 279 -10.96 -4.88 1.91
CA VAL A 279 -11.29 -4.36 3.23
C VAL A 279 -10.80 -2.93 3.34
N MET A 280 -11.56 -2.09 4.02
CA MET A 280 -11.20 -0.71 4.32
C MET A 280 -10.72 -0.61 5.76
N ILE A 281 -9.41 -0.42 5.93
CA ILE A 281 -8.80 -0.15 7.23
C ILE A 281 -8.90 1.35 7.51
N GLY A 282 -9.43 1.72 8.67
CA GLY A 282 -9.50 3.12 9.09
C GLY A 282 -8.80 3.35 10.42
N ALA A 283 -8.08 4.47 10.53
CA ALA A 283 -7.60 4.98 11.81
C ALA A 283 -8.29 6.32 12.10
N GLU A 284 -9.07 6.38 13.17
CA GLU A 284 -9.69 7.61 13.63
C GLU A 284 -8.76 8.32 14.60
N LEU A 285 -8.45 9.58 14.30
CA LEU A 285 -7.52 10.42 15.04
C LEU A 285 -8.27 11.56 15.70
N ASP A 286 -7.85 11.89 16.93
CA ASP A 286 -8.17 13.16 17.57
C ASP A 286 -7.11 14.19 17.18
N VAL A 287 -7.55 15.17 16.40
CA VAL A 287 -6.73 16.23 15.84
C VAL A 287 -7.21 17.55 16.41
N HIS A 288 -6.68 17.94 17.57
CA HIS A 288 -6.94 19.27 18.10
C HIS A 288 -6.32 20.35 17.19
N PRO A 289 -7.02 21.49 16.93
CA PRO A 289 -8.40 21.82 17.28
C PRO A 289 -9.45 21.38 16.23
N PHE A 290 -9.04 20.69 15.16
CA PHE A 290 -9.87 20.33 13.99
C PHE A 290 -10.91 19.22 14.25
N GLY A 291 -10.86 18.56 15.40
CA GLY A 291 -11.79 17.50 15.78
C GLY A 291 -11.30 16.13 15.33
N ARG A 292 -12.22 15.29 14.83
CA ARG A 292 -11.91 13.91 14.44
C ARG A 292 -11.63 13.81 12.94
N VAL A 293 -10.54 13.13 12.60
CA VAL A 293 -10.18 12.80 11.20
C VAL A 293 -10.02 11.30 11.10
N THR A 294 -10.63 10.68 10.09
CA THR A 294 -10.46 9.24 9.81
C THR A 294 -9.69 9.08 8.53
N VAL A 295 -8.46 8.54 8.62
CA VAL A 295 -7.67 8.17 7.45
C VAL A 295 -7.96 6.72 7.05
N LEU A 296 -8.13 6.47 5.75
CA LEU A 296 -8.60 5.18 5.23
C LEU A 296 -7.60 4.57 4.26
N ARG A 297 -7.34 3.27 4.37
CA ARG A 297 -6.50 2.50 3.45
C ARG A 297 -7.21 1.21 3.04
N SER A 298 -7.22 0.92 1.75
CA SER A 298 -7.76 -0.36 1.25
C SER A 298 -6.70 -1.47 1.27
N ILE A 299 -7.08 -2.68 1.69
CA ILE A 299 -6.26 -3.89 1.60
C ILE A 299 -7.10 -4.98 0.92
N ARG A 300 -6.56 -5.59 -0.12
CA ARG A 300 -7.20 -6.71 -0.80
C ARG A 300 -6.71 -8.03 -0.21
N VAL A 301 -7.64 -8.95 0.06
CA VAL A 301 -7.31 -10.31 0.49
C VAL A 301 -7.62 -11.26 -0.66
N GLU A 302 -6.63 -11.95 -1.21
CA GLU A 302 -6.80 -12.83 -2.37
C GLU A 302 -6.35 -14.25 -2.03
N SER A 303 -7.26 -15.21 -2.18
CA SER A 303 -6.90 -16.62 -2.03
C SER A 303 -6.07 -17.08 -3.23
N ALA A 304 -4.99 -17.79 -2.92
CA ALA A 304 -4.23 -18.54 -3.92
C ALA A 304 -5.02 -19.75 -4.47
N ALA A 305 -6.17 -20.09 -3.85
CA ALA A 305 -7.04 -21.16 -4.30
C ALA A 305 -8.30 -20.61 -4.98
N ARG A 306 -8.85 -21.36 -5.94
CA ARG A 306 -10.18 -21.12 -6.53
C ARG A 306 -10.67 -22.45 -7.10
N LEU A 307 -11.95 -22.73 -6.95
CA LEU A 307 -12.62 -23.90 -7.48
C LEU A 307 -13.83 -23.47 -8.29
N THR A 308 -13.93 -23.95 -9.53
CA THR A 308 -15.12 -23.80 -10.36
C THR A 308 -15.55 -25.18 -10.85
N VAL A 309 -16.81 -25.56 -10.58
CA VAL A 309 -17.43 -26.79 -11.08
C VAL A 309 -18.78 -26.42 -11.68
N GLY A 310 -18.93 -26.55 -13.00
CA GLY A 310 -20.20 -26.30 -13.69
C GLY A 310 -20.73 -24.88 -13.59
N GLY A 311 -19.83 -23.89 -13.58
CA GLY A 311 -20.19 -22.48 -13.42
C GLY A 311 -20.32 -22.03 -11.97
N ALA A 312 -20.53 -22.94 -11.00
CA ALA A 312 -20.44 -22.60 -9.59
C ALA A 312 -18.98 -22.35 -9.20
N THR A 313 -18.66 -21.14 -8.73
CA THR A 313 -17.31 -20.73 -8.36
C THR A 313 -17.21 -20.45 -6.86
N ASP A 314 -16.17 -20.99 -6.24
CA ASP A 314 -15.72 -20.67 -4.90
C ASP A 314 -14.28 -20.10 -5.01
N ASN A 315 -14.09 -18.85 -4.58
CA ASN A 315 -12.77 -18.22 -4.56
C ASN A 315 -11.96 -18.60 -3.31
N ASN A 316 -12.53 -19.41 -2.41
CA ASN A 316 -11.81 -19.86 -1.23
C ASN A 316 -12.19 -21.29 -0.81
N PRO A 317 -11.97 -22.28 -1.71
CA PRO A 317 -12.20 -23.67 -1.37
C PRO A 317 -11.22 -24.12 -0.29
N ASN A 318 -11.64 -25.08 0.53
CA ASN A 318 -10.73 -25.80 1.40
C ASN A 318 -9.80 -26.66 0.55
N VAL A 319 -8.49 -26.43 0.66
CA VAL A 319 -7.46 -27.21 -0.03
C VAL A 319 -6.79 -28.16 0.97
N ALA A 320 -6.86 -29.45 0.70
CA ALA A 320 -6.11 -30.47 1.42
C ALA A 320 -5.17 -31.17 0.44
N LEU A 321 -3.86 -31.16 0.74
CA LEU A 321 -2.86 -31.89 -0.02
C LEU A 321 -2.18 -32.92 0.88
N THR A 322 -1.82 -34.08 0.32
CA THR A 322 -1.14 -35.15 1.05
C THR A 322 -0.12 -35.82 0.13
N ILE A 323 1.10 -36.02 0.64
CA ILE A 323 2.12 -36.85 -0.01
C ILE A 323 2.24 -38.15 0.78
N MET A 324 2.11 -39.27 0.09
CA MET A 324 2.29 -40.63 0.63
C MET A 324 3.22 -41.39 -0.33
N GLY A 325 4.47 -41.63 0.10
CA GLY A 325 5.51 -42.14 -0.80
C GLY A 325 5.71 -41.23 -2.01
N ASN A 326 5.59 -41.77 -3.22
CA ASN A 326 5.62 -41.02 -4.49
C ASN A 326 4.24 -40.54 -4.95
N LYS A 327 3.18 -40.66 -4.13
CA LYS A 327 1.83 -40.21 -4.51
C LYS A 327 1.55 -38.80 -4.01
N LEU A 328 0.96 -37.96 -4.85
CA LEU A 328 0.34 -36.70 -4.44
C LEU A 328 -1.18 -36.84 -4.53
N MET A 329 -1.85 -36.66 -3.41
CA MET A 329 -3.30 -36.60 -3.30
C MET A 329 -3.71 -35.16 -3.02
N GLY A 330 -4.76 -34.69 -3.69
CA GLY A 330 -5.29 -33.36 -3.45
C GLY A 330 -6.81 -33.35 -3.51
N THR A 331 -7.40 -32.57 -2.63
CA THR A 331 -8.85 -32.35 -2.57
C THR A 331 -9.10 -30.87 -2.39
N LEU A 332 -9.92 -30.30 -3.27
CA LEU A 332 -10.46 -28.96 -3.14
C LEU A 332 -11.96 -29.08 -2.94
N VAL A 333 -12.48 -28.61 -1.82
CA VAL A 333 -13.91 -28.68 -1.48
C VAL A 333 -14.41 -27.26 -1.23
N SER A 334 -15.50 -26.88 -1.89
CA SER A 334 -16.13 -25.59 -1.63
C SER A 334 -16.55 -25.48 -0.17
N ALA A 335 -16.30 -24.32 0.42
CA ALA A 335 -16.68 -24.02 1.78
C ALA A 335 -18.13 -23.52 1.90
N SER A 336 -18.85 -23.42 0.79
CA SER A 336 -20.23 -22.94 0.80
C SER A 336 -21.15 -23.85 1.64
N PRO A 337 -22.01 -23.27 2.50
CA PRO A 337 -22.93 -24.03 3.33
C PRO A 337 -24.09 -24.63 2.53
N THR A 338 -24.41 -24.05 1.36
CA THR A 338 -25.58 -24.42 0.54
C THR A 338 -25.23 -25.29 -0.66
N ALA A 339 -23.98 -25.26 -1.11
CA ALA A 339 -23.48 -26.06 -2.23
C ALA A 339 -22.05 -26.49 -1.92
N ARG A 340 -21.73 -27.78 -2.06
CA ARG A 340 -20.38 -28.29 -1.76
C ARG A 340 -19.75 -28.97 -2.97
N PRO A 341 -19.57 -28.27 -4.11
CA PRO A 341 -18.81 -28.83 -5.19
C PRO A 341 -17.38 -29.13 -4.72
N PHE A 342 -16.80 -30.19 -5.26
CA PHE A 342 -15.41 -30.54 -4.96
C PHE A 342 -14.74 -31.13 -6.20
N VAL A 343 -13.41 -31.11 -6.18
CA VAL A 343 -12.58 -31.90 -7.08
C VAL A 343 -11.50 -32.60 -6.25
N SER A 344 -11.24 -33.87 -6.55
CA SER A 344 -10.13 -34.60 -5.98
C SER A 344 -9.26 -35.18 -7.08
N PHE A 345 -7.98 -35.35 -6.78
CA PHE A 345 -7.01 -35.97 -7.68
C PHE A 345 -6.00 -36.80 -6.90
N ILE A 346 -5.47 -37.81 -7.59
CA ILE A 346 -4.37 -38.66 -7.16
C ILE A 346 -3.39 -38.73 -8.32
N ILE A 347 -2.14 -38.36 -8.06
CA ILE A 347 -1.00 -38.56 -8.95
C ILE A 347 -0.16 -39.66 -8.35
N ASP A 348 -0.11 -40.82 -9.00
CA ASP A 348 0.51 -42.03 -8.42
C ASP A 348 2.04 -41.98 -8.44
N ASP A 349 2.61 -41.34 -9.46
CA ASP A 349 4.05 -41.16 -9.62
C ASP A 349 4.37 -39.67 -9.72
N PHE A 350 4.22 -38.98 -8.59
CA PHE A 350 4.47 -37.55 -8.44
C PHE A 350 5.97 -37.24 -8.47
N ARG A 351 6.38 -36.45 -9.46
CA ARG A 351 7.78 -36.11 -9.75
C ARG A 351 8.11 -34.64 -9.48
N GLY A 352 7.23 -33.90 -8.80
CA GLY A 352 7.38 -32.47 -8.56
C GLY A 352 6.72 -31.62 -9.64
N LYS A 353 7.39 -30.51 -10.03
CA LYS A 353 6.86 -29.56 -11.03
C LYS A 353 6.63 -30.25 -12.37
N GLY A 354 5.55 -29.89 -13.06
CA GLY A 354 5.20 -30.46 -14.36
C GLY A 354 3.69 -30.61 -14.55
N THR A 355 3.30 -31.19 -15.68
CA THR A 355 1.91 -31.44 -16.04
C THR A 355 1.61 -32.93 -16.01
N TYR A 356 0.49 -33.28 -15.38
CA TYR A 356 0.01 -34.63 -15.18
C TYR A 356 -1.38 -34.75 -15.83
N SER A 357 -1.54 -35.74 -16.70
CA SER A 357 -2.81 -36.04 -17.38
C SER A 357 -3.56 -37.19 -16.69
N PHE A 358 -4.87 -37.27 -16.94
CA PHE A 358 -5.76 -38.31 -16.42
C PHE A 358 -6.38 -39.15 -17.56
N PRO A 359 -5.60 -40.04 -18.21
CA PRO A 359 -6.13 -40.93 -19.24
C PRO A 359 -6.88 -42.12 -18.63
N LYS A 360 -7.70 -42.80 -19.44
CA LYS A 360 -8.57 -43.92 -19.02
C LYS A 360 -7.87 -44.98 -18.17
N ASP A 361 -6.79 -45.55 -18.70
CA ASP A 361 -6.02 -46.63 -18.08
C ASP A 361 -4.73 -46.09 -17.45
N GLY A 362 -4.74 -44.80 -17.06
CA GLY A 362 -3.62 -44.13 -16.44
C GLY A 362 -3.50 -44.43 -14.95
N PRO A 363 -2.31 -44.23 -14.37
CA PRO A 363 -2.13 -44.39 -12.93
C PRO A 363 -2.78 -43.25 -12.12
N ASN A 364 -3.02 -42.10 -12.76
CA ASN A 364 -3.60 -40.93 -12.12
C ASN A 364 -5.13 -41.00 -12.12
N GLN A 365 -5.75 -40.58 -11.01
CA GLN A 365 -7.21 -40.61 -10.84
C GLN A 365 -7.72 -39.23 -10.49
N THR A 366 -8.92 -38.88 -10.96
CA THR A 366 -9.60 -37.65 -10.55
C THR A 366 -11.11 -37.79 -10.68
N THR A 367 -11.84 -37.14 -9.76
CA THR A 367 -13.30 -37.03 -9.76
C THR A 367 -13.71 -35.63 -9.35
N ALA A 368 -14.92 -35.24 -9.72
CA ALA A 368 -15.53 -33.99 -9.29
C ALA A 368 -16.97 -34.24 -8.81
N SER A 369 -17.48 -33.34 -7.99
CA SER A 369 -18.90 -33.26 -7.66
C SER A 369 -19.39 -31.86 -7.91
N GLY A 370 -20.59 -31.75 -8.48
CA GLY A 370 -21.26 -30.47 -8.62
C GLY A 370 -21.94 -30.01 -7.34
N ALA A 371 -22.66 -28.89 -7.44
CA ALA A 371 -23.24 -28.18 -6.30
C ALA A 371 -24.30 -29.00 -5.55
N SER A 372 -25.01 -29.90 -6.23
CA SER A 372 -26.07 -30.73 -5.66
C SER A 372 -25.58 -32.13 -5.23
N GLY A 373 -24.26 -32.34 -5.17
CA GLY A 373 -23.65 -33.61 -4.74
C GLY A 373 -23.57 -34.67 -5.83
N GLU A 374 -23.91 -34.32 -7.07
CA GLU A 374 -23.83 -35.24 -8.19
C GLU A 374 -22.38 -35.42 -8.65
N GLY A 375 -21.96 -36.69 -8.77
CA GLY A 375 -20.60 -37.05 -9.14
C GLY A 375 -20.35 -37.02 -10.65
N TYR A 376 -19.15 -36.60 -11.03
CA TYR A 376 -18.65 -36.56 -12.39
C TYR A 376 -17.28 -37.24 -12.49
N ALA A 377 -17.10 -38.04 -13.55
CA ALA A 377 -15.88 -38.77 -13.86
C ALA A 377 -15.03 -38.03 -14.92
N HIS A 378 -13.77 -38.43 -15.05
CA HIS A 378 -12.79 -37.81 -15.97
C HIS A 378 -12.97 -38.22 -17.45
N GLY A 379 -14.04 -38.94 -17.78
CA GLY A 379 -14.40 -39.40 -19.11
C GLY A 379 -15.53 -40.44 -19.04
N TYR A 380 -15.95 -40.96 -20.20
CA TYR A 380 -17.01 -41.95 -20.32
C TYR A 380 -16.82 -42.87 -21.53
N TYR A 381 -17.49 -44.02 -21.54
CA TYR A 381 -17.61 -44.86 -22.74
C TYR A 381 -18.83 -44.48 -23.56
N LYS A 382 -18.67 -44.34 -24.88
CA LYS A 382 -19.81 -44.13 -25.76
C LYS A 382 -20.83 -45.27 -25.59
N PRO A 383 -22.15 -44.97 -25.58
CA PRO A 383 -23.18 -46.01 -25.48
C PRO A 383 -22.98 -47.09 -26.53
N TYR A 384 -23.06 -48.36 -26.10
CA TYR A 384 -22.92 -49.53 -26.98
C TYR A 384 -21.57 -49.62 -27.73
N SER A 385 -20.53 -48.97 -27.21
CA SER A 385 -19.19 -48.94 -27.80
C SER A 385 -18.10 -49.10 -26.74
N THR A 386 -16.92 -49.57 -27.17
CA THR A 386 -15.70 -49.61 -26.33
C THR A 386 -14.88 -48.33 -26.43
N GLU A 387 -15.34 -47.35 -27.22
CA GLU A 387 -14.66 -46.07 -27.41
C GLU A 387 -14.77 -45.21 -26.15
N TRP A 388 -13.62 -44.76 -25.64
CA TRP A 388 -13.51 -43.87 -24.51
C TRP A 388 -13.42 -42.41 -24.95
N VAL A 389 -14.24 -41.56 -24.35
CA VAL A 389 -14.17 -40.11 -24.50
C VAL A 389 -13.55 -39.53 -23.23
N SER A 390 -12.36 -38.96 -23.37
CA SER A 390 -11.65 -38.31 -22.26
C SER A 390 -12.15 -36.89 -22.02
N GLY A 391 -12.07 -36.47 -20.76
CA GLY A 391 -12.20 -35.10 -20.31
C GLY A 391 -11.03 -34.18 -20.64
N ASN A 392 -9.92 -34.73 -21.13
CA ASN A 392 -8.66 -34.01 -21.37
C ASN A 392 -8.21 -33.17 -20.16
N ILE A 393 -8.37 -33.74 -18.97
CA ILE A 393 -8.04 -33.05 -17.71
C ILE A 393 -6.52 -33.01 -17.56
N LEU A 394 -6.02 -31.82 -17.26
CA LEU A 394 -4.62 -31.54 -17.00
C LEU A 394 -4.48 -30.93 -15.62
N LEU A 395 -3.58 -31.47 -14.82
CA LEU A 395 -3.11 -30.87 -13.58
C LEU A 395 -1.67 -30.40 -13.77
N THR A 396 -1.39 -29.11 -13.57
CA THR A 396 -0.05 -28.53 -13.69
C THR A 396 0.42 -28.05 -12.33
N ILE A 397 1.55 -28.59 -11.85
CA ILE A 397 2.26 -28.13 -10.66
C ILE A 397 3.32 -27.11 -11.09
N THR A 398 3.15 -25.87 -10.66
CA THR A 398 4.04 -24.74 -10.97
C THR A 398 5.09 -24.52 -9.89
N GLU A 399 4.75 -24.83 -8.63
CA GLU A 399 5.67 -24.72 -7.50
C GLU A 399 5.70 -26.02 -6.69
N TYR A 400 6.91 -26.56 -6.50
CA TYR A 400 7.25 -27.64 -5.60
C TYR A 400 8.74 -27.46 -5.22
N SER A 401 9.02 -27.34 -3.93
CA SER A 401 10.36 -27.10 -3.38
C SER A 401 10.74 -28.12 -2.29
N GLY A 402 10.13 -29.30 -2.34
CA GLY A 402 10.37 -30.39 -1.40
C GLY A 402 9.30 -30.51 -0.31
N ALA A 403 9.50 -31.50 0.55
CA ALA A 403 8.56 -31.88 1.60
C ALA A 403 8.31 -30.74 2.61
N GLY A 404 7.05 -30.56 3.04
CA GLY A 404 6.66 -29.53 4.00
C GLY A 404 6.65 -28.09 3.47
N LYS A 405 6.94 -27.88 2.17
CA LYS A 405 6.78 -26.57 1.52
C LYS A 405 5.46 -26.50 0.74
N PRO A 406 4.89 -25.30 0.56
CA PRO A 406 3.68 -25.14 -0.24
C PRO A 406 3.85 -25.69 -1.66
N ILE A 407 2.81 -26.35 -2.16
CA ILE A 407 2.66 -26.74 -3.56
C ILE A 407 1.66 -25.80 -4.20
N ARG A 408 2.00 -25.28 -5.39
CA ARG A 408 1.05 -24.55 -6.24
C ARG A 408 0.74 -25.32 -7.49
N GLY A 409 -0.52 -25.32 -7.87
CA GLY A 409 -0.95 -25.94 -9.10
C GLY A 409 -2.29 -25.45 -9.62
N THR A 410 -2.58 -25.91 -10.82
CA THR A 410 -3.87 -25.73 -11.49
C THR A 410 -4.37 -27.09 -11.95
N LEU A 411 -5.68 -27.26 -12.02
CA LEU A 411 -6.34 -28.39 -12.65
C LEU A 411 -7.44 -27.83 -13.55
N ALA A 412 -7.53 -28.29 -14.79
CA ALA A 412 -8.62 -27.91 -15.68
C ALA A 412 -8.97 -29.04 -16.64
N GLY A 413 -10.26 -29.17 -16.96
CA GLY A 413 -10.75 -30.11 -17.96
C GLY A 413 -12.26 -30.26 -17.93
N THR A 414 -12.76 -31.23 -18.70
CA THR A 414 -14.18 -31.57 -18.74
C THR A 414 -14.42 -32.84 -17.94
N TYR A 415 -15.40 -32.84 -17.04
CA TYR A 415 -15.86 -34.04 -16.35
C TYR A 415 -17.24 -34.43 -16.87
N TYR A 416 -17.66 -35.68 -16.66
CA TYR A 416 -18.90 -36.20 -17.20
C TYR A 416 -19.73 -36.95 -16.17
N LYS A 417 -21.04 -36.71 -16.19
CA LYS A 417 -22.03 -37.57 -15.55
C LYS A 417 -22.80 -38.24 -16.68
N GLU A 418 -22.57 -39.53 -16.85
CA GLU A 418 -22.98 -40.25 -18.06
C GLU A 418 -22.44 -39.54 -19.31
N LEU A 419 -23.31 -38.94 -20.12
CA LEU A 419 -22.96 -38.20 -21.34
C LEU A 419 -22.94 -36.67 -21.12
N THR A 420 -23.32 -36.19 -19.94
CA THR A 420 -23.47 -34.76 -19.67
C THR A 420 -22.13 -34.15 -19.25
N PRO A 421 -21.54 -33.23 -20.04
CA PRO A 421 -20.27 -32.61 -19.71
C PRO A 421 -20.45 -31.48 -18.69
N ILE A 422 -19.40 -31.28 -17.88
CA ILE A 422 -19.27 -30.14 -16.99
C ILE A 422 -17.83 -29.62 -17.03
N ALA A 423 -17.66 -28.30 -17.11
CA ALA A 423 -16.33 -27.69 -17.01
C ALA A 423 -15.89 -27.63 -15.55
N VAL A 424 -14.66 -28.07 -15.28
CA VAL A 424 -14.03 -27.95 -13.97
C VAL A 424 -12.70 -27.23 -14.14
N SER A 425 -12.47 -26.23 -13.29
CA SER A 425 -11.17 -25.57 -13.18
C SER A 425 -10.86 -25.26 -11.73
N ALA A 426 -9.61 -25.45 -11.35
CA ALA A 426 -9.11 -25.13 -10.04
C ALA A 426 -7.72 -24.52 -10.12
N ARG A 427 -7.43 -23.58 -9.23
CA ARG A 427 -6.05 -23.23 -8.82
C ARG A 427 -5.94 -23.47 -7.33
N PHE A 428 -4.75 -23.82 -6.85
CA PHE A 428 -4.54 -24.09 -5.44
C PHE A 428 -3.13 -23.75 -5.01
N GLN A 429 -3.02 -23.45 -3.72
CA GLN A 429 -1.80 -23.48 -2.95
C GLN A 429 -2.10 -24.20 -1.64
N GLY A 430 -1.22 -25.11 -1.22
CA GLY A 430 -1.37 -25.77 0.07
C GLY A 430 -0.06 -26.41 0.53
N VAL A 431 0.14 -26.51 1.84
CA VAL A 431 1.24 -27.30 2.40
C VAL A 431 0.76 -28.75 2.52
N PRO A 432 1.43 -29.73 1.87
CA PRO A 432 1.00 -31.11 1.93
C PRO A 432 1.31 -31.72 3.30
N SER A 433 0.35 -32.45 3.85
CA SER A 433 0.61 -33.40 4.94
C SER A 433 1.48 -34.54 4.43
N LEU A 434 2.46 -34.97 5.22
CA LEU A 434 3.35 -36.08 4.88
C LEU A 434 2.88 -37.33 5.65
N ILE A 435 2.53 -38.37 4.92
CA ILE A 435 2.25 -39.68 5.49
C ILE A 435 3.44 -40.59 5.15
N PRO A 436 4.14 -41.14 6.16
CA PRO A 436 5.32 -42.00 5.97
C PRO A 436 5.08 -43.19 5.05
#